data_AF-A0A7S2HCR4-F1
#
_entry.id   AF-A0A7S2HCR4-F1
#
_cell.length_a   1.000
_cell.length_b   1.000
_cell.length_c   1.000
_cell.angle_alpha   90.00
_cell.angle_beta   90.00
_cell.angle_gamma   90.00
#
_symmetry.space_group_name_H-M   'P 1'
#
loop_
_entity.id
_entity.type
_entity.pdbx_description
1 polymer ?
#
loop_
_entity_poly.entity_id
_entity_poly.type
_entity_poly.pdbx_seq_one_letter_code
_entity_poly.pdbx_strand_id
1 'polypeptide(L)'
;MWAASVEYARSLAPIQHQGTMQALVRGLYYLIGCGIGSVFAGYVIADRGYVFMYRLGGTLMLVWSVIWNILMVAFTPKTPNARVVDHAALQESLLEKEANEVREESHRLI
;
A
#
# COMPACT_ATOMS: atom_id res chain seq x y z
N MET A 1 -4.67 3.51 -8.02
CA MET A 1 -4.34 4.01 -6.67
C MET A 1 -4.38 2.92 -5.61
N TRP A 2 -5.46 2.13 -5.50
CA TRP A 2 -5.60 1.09 -4.47
C TRP A 2 -4.36 0.21 -4.24
N ALA A 3 -3.89 -0.51 -5.28
CA ALA A 3 -2.72 -1.39 -5.16
C ALA A 3 -1.45 -0.64 -4.71
N ALA A 4 -1.21 0.56 -5.25
CA ALA A 4 -0.08 1.38 -4.88
C ALA A 4 -0.17 1.87 -3.42
N SER A 5 -1.37 2.22 -2.92
CA SER A 5 -1.57 2.62 -1.53
C SER A 5 -1.33 1.47 -0.55
N VAL A 6 -1.78 0.26 -0.90
CA VAL A 6 -1.55 -0.94 -0.09
C VAL A 6 -0.06 -1.29 -0.05
N GLU A 7 0.62 -1.24 -1.20
CA GLU A 7 2.05 -1.52 -1.28
C GLU A 7 2.90 -0.46 -0.56
N TYR A 8 2.54 0.82 -0.71
CA TYR A 8 3.18 1.90 0.02
C TYR A 8 3.03 1.72 1.54
N ALA A 9 1.82 1.41 2.02
CA ALA A 9 1.57 1.18 3.43
C ALA A 9 2.31 -0.07 3.96
N ARG A 10 2.39 -1.14 3.15
CA ARG A 10 3.17 -2.34 3.45
C ARG A 10 4.66 -2.00 3.61
N SER A 11 5.20 -1.18 2.70
CA SER A 11 6.62 -0.79 2.72
C SER A 11 6.99 0.08 3.93
N LEU A 12 6.03 0.87 4.44
CA LEU A 12 6.22 1.74 5.60
C LEU A 12 6.17 0.94 6.92
N ALA A 13 5.32 -0.09 6.98
CA ALA A 13 5.09 -0.87 8.19
C ALA A 13 6.25 -1.82 8.54
N PRO A 14 6.50 -2.06 9.85
CA PRO A 14 7.38 -3.15 10.29
C PRO A 14 6.88 -4.51 9.78
N ILE A 15 7.80 -5.45 9.53
CA ILE A 15 7.50 -6.77 8.94
C ILE A 15 6.37 -7.49 9.70
N GLN A 16 6.41 -7.45 11.04
CA GLN A 16 5.46 -8.11 11.93
C GLN A 16 4.04 -7.53 11.84
N HIS A 17 3.89 -6.32 11.28
CA HIS A 17 2.63 -5.58 11.23
C HIS A 17 2.17 -5.24 9.81
N GLN A 18 2.83 -5.77 8.78
CA GLN A 18 2.44 -5.52 7.38
C GLN A 18 1.00 -5.93 7.10
N GLY A 19 0.57 -7.11 7.60
CA GLY A 19 -0.81 -7.58 7.43
C GLY A 19 -1.84 -6.67 8.09
N THR A 20 -1.58 -6.22 9.32
CA THR A 20 -2.44 -5.26 10.03
C THR A 20 -2.52 -3.93 9.29
N MET A 21 -1.40 -3.43 8.77
CA MET A 21 -1.38 -2.17 8.02
C MET A 21 -2.20 -2.26 6.73
N GLN A 22 -2.09 -3.34 5.98
CA GLN A 22 -2.92 -3.56 4.79
C GLN A 22 -4.40 -3.67 5.14
N ALA A 23 -4.73 -4.35 6.24
CA ALA A 23 -6.11 -4.45 6.73
C ALA A 23 -6.68 -3.08 7.15
N LEU A 24 -5.87 -2.21 7.77
CA LEU A 24 -6.26 -0.85 8.11
C LEU A 24 -6.55 -0.02 6.86
N VAL A 25 -5.67 -0.06 5.86
CA VAL A 25 -5.89 0.64 4.58
C VAL A 25 -7.17 0.14 3.90
N ARG A 26 -7.44 -1.17 3.98
CA ARG A 26 -8.68 -1.78 3.46
C ARG A 26 -9.92 -1.33 4.21
N GLY A 27 -9.88 -1.34 5.54
CA GLY A 27 -10.98 -0.85 6.36
C GLY A 27 -11.29 0.62 6.07
N LEU A 28 -10.26 1.46 6.00
CA LEU A 28 -10.42 2.89 5.73
C LEU A 28 -11.05 3.13 4.36
N TYR A 29 -10.62 2.42 3.32
CA TYR A 29 -11.17 2.61 1.98
C TYR A 29 -12.60 2.08 1.85
N TYR A 30 -12.82 0.81 2.20
CA TYR A 30 -14.11 0.15 1.92
C TYR A 30 -15.18 0.47 2.95
N LEU A 31 -14.85 0.57 4.23
CA LEU A 31 -15.86 0.81 5.26
C LEU A 31 -16.15 2.29 5.40
N ILE A 32 -15.10 3.09 5.54
CA ILE A 32 -15.25 4.53 5.81
C ILE A 32 -15.45 5.27 4.48
N GLY A 33 -14.53 5.12 3.53
CA GLY A 33 -14.57 5.81 2.24
C GLY A 33 -15.82 5.48 1.43
N CYS A 34 -16.04 4.20 1.08
CA CYS A 34 -17.22 3.80 0.31
C CYS A 34 -18.52 3.96 1.10
N GLY A 35 -18.51 3.67 2.41
CA GLY A 35 -19.68 3.83 3.26
C GLY A 35 -20.18 5.28 3.29
N ILE A 36 -19.36 6.20 3.80
CA ILE A 36 -19.71 7.62 3.88
C ILE A 36 -19.93 8.21 2.48
N GLY A 37 -19.07 7.85 1.52
CA GLY A 37 -19.17 8.33 0.15
C GLY A 37 -20.48 7.96 -0.52
N SER A 38 -20.99 6.75 -0.31
CA SER A 38 -22.27 6.31 -0.90
C SER A 38 -23.47 7.06 -0.32
N VAL A 39 -23.51 7.29 0.99
CA VAL A 39 -24.57 8.07 1.64
C VAL A 39 -24.54 9.53 1.18
N PHE A 40 -23.36 10.15 1.20
CA PHE A 40 -23.20 11.53 0.75
C PHE A 40 -23.51 11.69 -0.74
N ALA A 41 -23.05 10.76 -1.59
CA ALA A 41 -23.34 10.77 -3.01
C ALA A 41 -24.84 10.65 -3.29
N GLY A 42 -25.54 9.75 -2.58
CA GLY A 42 -26.99 9.59 -2.72
C GLY A 42 -27.74 10.89 -2.42
N TYR A 43 -27.36 11.58 -1.34
CA TYR A 43 -27.95 12.88 -0.98
C TYR A 43 -27.69 13.95 -2.05
N VAL A 44 -26.45 14.09 -2.52
CA VAL A 44 -26.08 15.10 -3.52
C VAL A 44 -26.73 14.82 -4.88
N ILE A 45 -26.82 13.55 -5.28
CA ILE A 45 -27.47 13.16 -6.55
C ILE A 45 -28.97 13.50 -6.50
N ALA A 46 -29.64 13.30 -5.35
CA ALA A 46 -31.05 13.61 -5.21
C ALA A 46 -31.35 15.12 -5.34
N ASP A 47 -30.47 16.00 -4.84
CA ASP A 47 -30.64 17.46 -4.90
C ASP A 47 -30.13 18.08 -6.21
N ARG A 48 -28.95 17.67 -6.69
CA ARG A 48 -28.19 18.35 -7.76
C ARG A 48 -28.01 17.52 -9.03
N GLY A 49 -28.38 16.24 -9.00
CA GLY A 49 -28.20 15.30 -10.10
C GLY A 49 -26.77 14.77 -10.28
N TYR A 50 -26.63 13.80 -11.19
CA TYR A 50 -25.38 13.06 -11.42
C TYR A 50 -24.24 13.93 -11.94
N VAL A 51 -24.51 14.89 -12.83
CA VAL A 51 -23.47 15.72 -13.45
C VAL A 51 -22.73 16.54 -12.40
N PHE A 52 -23.47 17.15 -11.45
CA PHE A 52 -22.87 17.90 -10.36
C PHE A 52 -22.03 16.98 -9.45
N MET A 53 -22.52 15.78 -9.14
CA MET A 53 -21.81 14.80 -8.34
C MET A 53 -20.46 14.40 -8.96
N TYR A 54 -20.40 14.14 -10.27
CA TYR A 54 -19.14 13.82 -10.96
C TYR A 54 -18.17 14.99 -10.97
N ARG A 55 -18.64 16.23 -11.18
CA ARG A 55 -17.79 17.44 -11.11
C ARG A 55 -17.23 17.65 -9.71
N LEU A 56 -18.06 17.44 -8.69
CA LEU A 56 -17.65 17.52 -7.29
C LEU A 56 -16.60 16.45 -6.97
N GLY A 57 -16.86 15.19 -7.34
CA GLY A 57 -15.92 14.09 -7.15
C GLY A 57 -14.57 14.33 -7.83
N GLY A 58 -14.57 14.81 -9.07
CA GLY A 58 -13.35 15.20 -9.78
C GLY A 58 -12.57 16.30 -9.08
N THR A 59 -13.27 17.33 -8.61
CA THR A 59 -12.66 18.45 -7.86
C THR A 59 -12.03 17.97 -6.56
N LEU A 60 -12.75 17.16 -5.78
CA LEU A 60 -12.24 16.59 -4.54
C LEU A 60 -11.00 15.71 -4.78
N MET A 61 -11.00 14.93 -5.87
CA MET A 61 -9.86 14.07 -6.21
C MET A 61 -8.63 14.89 -6.64
N LEU A 62 -8.84 16.00 -7.34
CA LEU A 62 -7.77 16.94 -7.67
C LEU A 62 -7.17 17.56 -6.39
N VAL A 63 -8.03 18.07 -5.49
CA VAL A 63 -7.60 18.66 -4.22
C VAL A 63 -6.82 17.65 -3.39
N TRP A 64 -7.33 16.42 -3.26
CA TRP A 64 -6.64 15.35 -2.54
C TRP A 64 -5.27 15.02 -3.15
N SER A 65 -5.19 14.98 -4.49
CA SER A 65 -3.92 14.71 -5.19
C SER A 65 -2.89 15.82 -4.95
N VAL A 66 -3.31 17.08 -4.92
CA VAL A 66 -2.43 18.22 -4.59
C VAL A 66 -1.94 18.13 -3.16
N ILE A 67 -2.85 17.93 -2.19
CA ILE A 67 -2.51 17.77 -0.77
C ILE A 67 -1.51 16.62 -0.60
N TRP A 68 -1.79 15.46 -1.20
CA TRP A 68 -0.91 14.30 -1.11
C TRP A 68 0.48 14.59 -1.65
N ASN A 69 0.60 15.24 -2.80
CA ASN A 69 1.91 15.62 -3.35
C ASN A 69 2.67 16.58 -2.43
N ILE A 70 1.99 17.59 -1.87
CA ILE A 70 2.60 18.52 -0.91
C ILE A 70 3.08 17.76 0.33
N LEU A 71 2.25 16.88 0.89
CA LEU A 71 2.61 16.09 2.06
C LEU A 71 3.78 15.15 1.76
N MET A 72 3.79 14.49 0.61
CA MET A 72 4.94 13.67 0.21
C MET A 72 6.20 14.53 0.10
N VAL A 73 6.16 15.68 -0.57
CA VAL A 73 7.34 16.55 -0.66
C VAL A 73 7.81 17.05 0.72
N ALA A 74 6.88 17.39 1.61
CA ALA A 74 7.20 17.92 2.94
C ALA A 74 7.69 16.85 3.92
N PHE A 75 7.14 15.63 3.84
CA PHE A 75 7.33 14.59 4.85
C PHE A 75 8.07 13.36 4.36
N THR A 76 8.46 13.26 3.08
CA THR A 76 9.31 12.14 2.63
C THR A 76 10.65 12.26 3.35
N PRO A 77 10.95 11.39 4.32
CA PRO A 77 12.27 11.39 4.93
C PRO A 77 13.25 10.98 3.83
N LYS A 78 14.33 11.73 3.64
CA LYS A 78 15.49 11.25 2.87
C LYS A 78 16.13 10.10 3.64
N THR A 79 15.53 8.93 3.67
CA THR A 79 16.21 7.71 4.12
C THR A 79 16.03 6.58 3.14
N PRO A 80 17.12 5.81 2.91
CA PRO A 80 17.36 5.14 1.65
C PRO A 80 16.68 3.78 1.61
N ASN A 81 16.58 3.25 0.40
CA ASN A 81 16.22 1.90 -0.04
C ASN A 81 16.85 0.70 0.73
N ALA A 82 17.46 0.88 1.90
CA ALA A 82 18.17 -0.14 2.66
C ALA A 82 17.30 -1.40 2.96
N ARG A 83 15.99 -1.25 3.18
CA ARG A 83 15.12 -2.41 3.47
C ARG A 83 14.83 -3.30 2.27
N VAL A 84 14.84 -2.76 1.04
CA VAL A 84 14.67 -3.58 -0.18
C VAL A 84 15.94 -4.39 -0.46
N VAL A 85 17.11 -3.80 -0.15
CA VAL A 85 18.41 -4.46 -0.25
C VAL A 85 18.54 -5.58 0.79
N ASP A 86 18.07 -5.36 2.03
CA ASP A 86 18.11 -6.40 3.08
C ASP A 86 17.24 -7.62 2.76
N HIS A 87 16.05 -7.44 2.16
CA HIS A 87 15.19 -8.57 1.80
C HIS A 87 15.73 -9.40 0.64
N ALA A 88 16.32 -8.74 -0.36
CA ALA A 88 17.02 -9.43 -1.44
C ALA A 88 18.20 -10.24 -0.88
N ALA A 89 19.02 -9.63 -0.01
CA ALA A 89 20.16 -10.28 0.62
C ALA A 89 19.75 -11.45 1.53
N LEU A 90 18.66 -11.31 2.30
CA LEU A 90 18.17 -12.39 3.16
C LEU A 90 17.65 -13.57 2.31
N GLN A 91 16.91 -13.29 1.24
CA GLN A 91 16.40 -14.31 0.34
C GLN A 91 17.53 -15.05 -0.40
N GLU A 92 18.58 -14.33 -0.78
CA GLU A 92 19.79 -14.89 -1.38
C GLU A 92 20.52 -15.81 -0.37
N SER A 93 20.66 -15.39 0.88
CA SER A 93 21.28 -16.21 1.94
C SER A 93 20.51 -17.49 2.30
N LEU A 94 19.17 -17.47 2.17
CA LEU A 94 18.33 -18.63 2.40
C LEU A 94 18.46 -19.64 1.25
N LEU A 95 18.50 -19.16 0.01
CA LEU A 95 18.72 -20.00 -1.16
C LEU A 95 20.11 -20.64 -1.15
N GLU A 96 21.15 -19.89 -0.73
CA GLU A 96 22.49 -20.46 -0.55
C GLU A 96 22.53 -21.55 0.53
N LYS A 97 21.79 -21.36 1.64
CA LYS A 97 21.68 -22.38 2.68
C LYS A 97 21.02 -23.66 2.17
N GLU A 98 19.88 -23.56 1.49
CA GLU A 98 19.21 -24.73 0.93
C GLU A 98 20.09 -25.44 -0.10
N ALA A 99 20.79 -24.70 -0.97
CA ALA A 99 21.70 -25.29 -1.95
C ALA A 99 22.86 -26.06 -1.30
N ASN A 100 23.40 -25.54 -0.19
CA ASN A 100 24.46 -26.23 0.56
C ASN A 100 23.95 -27.47 1.30
N GLU A 101 22.75 -27.44 1.89
CA GLU A 101 22.17 -28.62 2.54
C GLU A 101 21.94 -29.76 1.53
N VAL A 102 21.40 -29.45 0.36
CA VAL A 102 21.22 -30.43 -0.74
C VAL A 102 22.57 -31.00 -1.20
N ARG A 103 23.60 -30.16 -1.26
CA ARG A 103 24.95 -30.60 -1.64
C ARG A 103 25.57 -31.54 -0.61
N GLU A 104 25.41 -31.24 0.68
CA GLU A 104 25.89 -32.11 1.77
C GLU A 104 25.17 -33.45 1.79
N GLU A 105 23.85 -33.49 1.57
CA GLU A 105 23.11 -34.75 1.47
C GLU A 105 23.60 -35.60 0.28
N SER A 106 23.84 -34.99 -0.88
CA SER A 106 24.36 -35.70 -2.04
C SER A 106 25.75 -36.31 -1.79
N HIS A 107 26.57 -35.70 -0.95
CA HIS A 107 27.89 -36.23 -0.58
C HIS A 107 27.82 -37.36 0.47
N ARG A 108 26.73 -37.47 1.24
CA ARG A 108 26.54 -38.56 2.23
C ARG A 108 26.03 -39.87 1.63
N LEU A 109 25.49 -39.82 0.41
CA LEU A 109 24.87 -40.95 -0.27
C LEU A 109 25.82 -41.73 -1.22
N ILE A 110 27.09 -41.31 -1.32
CA ILE A 110 28.16 -41.94 -2.11
C ILE A 110 29.17 -42.55 -1.14
#